data_AF-G4QAA1-F1
#
_entry.id   AF-G4QAA1-F1
#
_cell.length_a   1.000
_cell.length_b   1.000
_cell.length_c   1.000
_cell.angle_alpha   90.00
_cell.angle_beta   90.00
_cell.angle_gamma   90.00
#
_symmetry.space_group_name_H-M   'P 1'
#
loop_
_entity.id
_entity.type
_entity.pdbx_description
1 polymer ?
#
loop_
_entity_poly.entity_id
_entity_poly.type
_entity_poly.pdbx_seq_one_letter_code
_entity_poly.pdbx_strand_id
1 'polypeptide(L)'
;MNKRLHLDFHDKPNLEVILHPRFIEWINSISDRTVRNRLLFRIDKVKRGLIGDYKYLGCGLYELREFFGSGWRIYFVLIGNLSLLILHGGRKKAKKKILNIPLNY
;
A
#
# COMPACT_ATOMS: atom_id res chain seq x y z
N MET A 1 15.17 21.24 -6.75
CA MET A 1 15.09 20.29 -7.88
C MET A 1 14.76 18.91 -7.32
N ASN A 2 13.49 18.66 -6.98
CA ASN A 2 13.07 17.33 -6.52
C ASN A 2 12.90 16.45 -7.75
N LYS A 3 13.83 15.53 -7.99
CA LYS A 3 13.60 14.40 -8.89
C LYS A 3 12.38 13.67 -8.35
N ARG A 4 11.19 13.95 -8.89
CA ARG A 4 10.11 12.96 -8.91
C ARG A 4 10.76 11.75 -9.56
N LEU A 5 11.04 10.71 -8.78
CA LEU A 5 11.06 9.36 -9.34
C LEU A 5 9.71 9.25 -10.02
N HIS A 6 9.69 9.38 -11.36
CA HIS A 6 8.51 9.07 -12.14
C HIS A 6 8.40 7.56 -12.02
N LEU A 7 7.67 7.14 -11.00
CA LEU A 7 7.37 5.75 -10.77
C LEU A 7 6.37 5.36 -11.84
N ASP A 8 6.88 5.12 -13.04
CA ASP A 8 6.10 4.70 -14.20
C ASP A 8 5.80 3.22 -14.01
N PHE A 9 4.78 2.98 -13.19
CA PHE A 9 4.15 1.66 -13.01
C PHE A 9 3.21 1.32 -14.16
N HIS A 10 2.81 2.32 -14.97
CA HIS A 10 1.84 2.17 -16.05
C HIS A 10 2.30 1.21 -17.16
N ASP A 11 3.61 1.04 -17.36
CA ASP A 11 4.17 0.14 -18.38
C ASP A 11 4.64 -1.21 -17.82
N LYS A 12 4.34 -1.53 -16.54
CA LYS A 12 4.83 -2.75 -15.88
C LYS A 12 3.68 -3.68 -15.48
N PRO A 13 3.23 -4.57 -16.39
CA PRO A 13 1.99 -5.33 -16.21
C PRO A 13 2.02 -6.38 -15.08
N ASN A 14 3.17 -6.64 -14.44
CA ASN A 14 3.31 -7.64 -13.39
C ASN A 14 4.24 -7.15 -12.26
N LEU A 15 3.70 -6.33 -11.35
CA LEU A 15 4.42 -5.98 -10.13
C LEU A 15 4.38 -7.16 -9.16
N GLU A 16 5.55 -7.54 -8.65
CA GLU A 16 5.62 -8.50 -7.57
C GLU A 16 5.13 -7.82 -6.28
N VAL A 17 4.00 -8.29 -5.75
CA VAL A 17 3.45 -7.75 -4.50
C VAL A 17 3.66 -8.75 -3.38
N ILE A 18 4.49 -8.36 -2.42
CA ILE A 18 4.78 -9.13 -1.21
C ILE A 18 3.90 -8.59 -0.09
N LEU A 19 3.22 -9.48 0.63
CA LEU A 19 2.36 -9.11 1.76
C LEU A 19 3.08 -9.43 3.07
N HIS A 20 3.34 -8.40 3.88
CA HIS A 20 3.87 -8.61 5.22
C HIS A 20 2.81 -9.30 6.11
N PRO A 21 3.19 -10.21 7.03
CA PRO A 21 2.23 -10.93 7.90
C PRO A 21 1.26 -10.00 8.65
N ARG A 22 1.74 -8.86 9.16
CA ARG A 22 0.89 -7.86 9.82
C ARG A 22 -0.20 -7.28 8.90
N PHE A 23 0.03 -7.18 7.59
CA PHE A 23 -1.02 -6.78 6.66
C PHE A 23 -2.08 -7.87 6.54
N ILE A 24 -1.67 -9.14 6.49
CA ILE A 24 -2.58 -10.29 6.41
C ILE A 24 -3.45 -10.37 7.67
N GLU A 25 -2.86 -10.19 8.85
CA GLU A 25 -3.59 -10.12 10.11
C GLU A 25 -4.58 -8.94 10.11
N TRP A 26 -4.12 -7.76 9.72
CA TRP A 26 -4.94 -6.56 9.69
C TRP A 26 -6.13 -6.69 8.73
N ILE A 27 -5.90 -7.14 7.49
CA ILE A 27 -6.97 -7.26 6.48
C ILE A 27 -8.01 -8.30 6.91
N ASN A 28 -7.58 -9.37 7.59
CA ASN A 28 -8.46 -10.41 8.12
C ASN A 28 -9.26 -9.94 9.36
N SER A 29 -8.74 -8.97 10.12
CA SER A 29 -9.46 -8.37 11.26
C SER A 29 -10.64 -7.47 10.84
N ILE A 30 -10.73 -7.06 9.57
CA ILE A 30 -11.83 -6.24 9.08
C ILE A 30 -13.11 -7.08 8.99
N SER A 31 -14.06 -6.81 9.88
CA SER A 31 -15.35 -7.52 9.94
C SER A 31 -16.25 -7.25 8.74
N ASP A 32 -16.22 -6.03 8.21
CA ASP A 32 -16.98 -5.64 7.01
C ASP A 32 -16.40 -6.30 5.75
N ARG A 33 -17.12 -7.31 5.24
CA ARG A 33 -16.77 -8.06 4.02
C ARG A 33 -16.66 -7.16 2.79
N THR A 34 -17.51 -6.16 2.65
CA THR A 34 -17.51 -5.25 1.51
C THR A 34 -16.27 -4.38 1.51
N VAL A 35 -15.89 -3.85 2.67
CA VAL A 35 -14.64 -3.09 2.84
C VAL A 35 -13.44 -3.97 2.53
N ARG A 36 -13.36 -5.17 3.13
CA ARG A 36 -12.26 -6.11 2.91
C ARG A 36 -12.08 -6.45 1.43
N ASN A 37 -13.17 -6.78 0.73
CA ASN A 37 -13.12 -7.12 -0.70
C ASN A 37 -12.63 -5.95 -1.56
N ARG A 38 -13.06 -4.72 -1.26
CA ARG A 38 -12.58 -3.54 -1.98
C ARG A 38 -11.08 -3.31 -1.80
N LEU A 39 -10.57 -3.52 -0.59
CA LEU A 39 -9.13 -3.41 -0.31
C LEU A 39 -8.32 -4.52 -0.98
N LEU A 40 -8.79 -5.76 -0.96
CA LEU A 40 -8.15 -6.87 -1.67
C LEU A 40 -8.15 -6.66 -3.19
N PHE A 41 -9.26 -6.16 -3.74
CA PHE A 41 -9.34 -5.81 -5.15
C PHE A 41 -8.38 -4.67 -5.53
N ARG A 42 -8.13 -3.71 -4.62
CA ARG A 42 -7.07 -2.72 -4.81
C ARG A 42 -5.70 -3.39 -4.89
N ILE A 43 -5.41 -4.40 -4.08
CA ILE A 43 -4.14 -5.14 -4.17
C ILE A 43 -4.02 -5.87 -5.51
N ASP A 44 -5.10 -6.48 -6.00
CA ASP A 44 -5.11 -7.10 -7.34
C ASP A 44 -4.79 -6.08 -8.45
N LYS A 45 -5.35 -4.88 -8.36
CA LYS A 45 -5.01 -3.78 -9.27
C LYS A 45 -3.54 -3.39 -9.17
N VAL A 46 -2.99 -3.26 -7.97
CA VAL A 46 -1.57 -2.94 -7.76
C VAL A 46 -0.67 -4.01 -8.41
N LYS A 47 -0.99 -5.30 -8.27
CA LYS A 47 -0.24 -6.39 -8.93
C LYS A 47 -0.16 -6.24 -10.45
N ARG A 48 -1.20 -5.65 -11.06
CA ARG A 48 -1.29 -5.38 -12.50
C ARG A 48 -0.70 -4.02 -12.92
N GLY A 49 0.03 -3.35 -12.02
CA GLY A 49 0.58 -2.00 -12.27
C GLY A 49 -0.42 -0.86 -12.05
N LEU A 50 -1.69 -1.15 -11.75
CA LEU A 50 -2.74 -0.16 -11.54
C LEU A 50 -2.78 0.29 -10.07
N ILE A 51 -1.75 1.02 -9.63
CA ILE A 51 -1.63 1.44 -8.23
C ILE A 51 -2.79 2.37 -7.83
N GLY A 52 -3.06 3.38 -8.64
CA GLY A 52 -4.06 4.42 -8.36
C GLY A 52 -3.51 5.55 -7.50
N ASP A 53 -4.29 6.07 -6.56
CA ASP A 53 -3.91 7.26 -5.80
C ASP A 53 -3.00 6.90 -4.62
N TYR A 54 -1.74 7.35 -4.66
CA TYR A 54 -0.76 7.14 -3.60
C TYR A 54 0.00 8.43 -3.27
N LYS A 55 0.64 8.45 -2.10
CA LYS A 55 1.44 9.57 -1.59
C LYS A 55 2.74 9.05 -0.99
N TYR A 56 3.86 9.68 -1.36
CA TYR A 56 5.13 9.46 -0.67
C TYR A 56 5.09 10.10 0.73
N LEU A 57 5.45 9.33 1.75
CA LEU A 57 5.49 9.78 3.16
C LEU A 57 6.91 10.11 3.64
N GLY A 58 7.95 9.75 2.90
CA GLY A 58 9.35 9.89 3.30
C GLY A 58 10.03 8.54 3.59
N CYS A 59 11.36 8.50 3.57
CA CYS A 59 12.17 7.32 3.88
C CYS A 59 11.76 6.05 3.10
N GLY A 60 11.40 6.16 1.83
CA GLY A 60 10.96 5.00 1.03
C GLY A 60 9.53 4.49 1.34
N LEU A 61 8.83 5.10 2.29
CA LEU A 61 7.46 4.73 2.66
C LEU A 61 6.43 5.48 1.81
N TYR A 62 5.44 4.73 1.32
CA TYR A 62 4.32 5.23 0.55
C TYR A 62 2.99 4.86 1.20
N GLU A 63 1.98 5.70 0.97
CA GLU A 63 0.60 5.51 1.41
C GLU A 63 -0.31 5.45 0.19
N LEU A 64 -0.95 4.31 -0.04
CA LEU A 64 -2.04 4.14 -0.99
C LEU A 64 -3.35 4.61 -0.35
N ARG A 65 -4.14 5.42 -1.06
CA ARG A 65 -5.29 6.13 -0.49
C ARG A 65 -6.59 5.70 -1.16
N GLU A 66 -7.45 5.11 -0.35
CA GLU A 66 -8.83 4.82 -0.69
C GLU A 66 -9.76 5.81 0.01
N PHE A 67 -10.70 6.41 -0.74
CA PHE A 67 -11.54 7.49 -0.22
C PHE A 67 -12.94 7.04 0.23
N PHE A 68 -13.30 5.78 0.02
CA PHE A 68 -14.60 5.26 0.45
C PHE A 68 -14.66 5.02 1.97
N GLY A 69 -15.88 5.03 2.51
CA GLY A 69 -16.14 4.79 3.93
C GLY A 69 -15.38 5.78 4.81
N SER A 70 -14.55 5.27 5.72
CA SER A 70 -13.76 6.11 6.64
C SER A 70 -12.47 6.69 6.06
N GLY A 71 -12.20 6.43 4.77
CA GLY A 71 -10.92 6.65 4.14
C GLY A 71 -9.91 5.61 4.60
N TRP A 72 -9.57 4.66 3.72
CA TRP A 72 -8.65 3.57 4.02
C TRP A 72 -7.26 3.84 3.46
N ARG A 73 -6.22 3.37 4.14
CA ARG A 73 -4.81 3.57 3.81
C ARG A 73 -4.10 2.24 3.81
N ILE A 74 -3.24 2.02 2.82
CA ILE A 74 -2.35 0.85 2.77
C ILE A 74 -0.93 1.39 2.64
N TYR A 75 -0.06 0.94 3.52
CA TYR A 75 1.33 1.39 3.57
C TYR A 75 2.22 0.38 2.88
N PHE A 76 3.10 0.87 2.02
CA PHE A 76 4.02 0.02 1.28
C PHE A 76 5.38 0.68 1.08
N VAL A 77 6.36 -0.14 0.77
CA VAL A 77 7.69 0.29 0.31
C VAL A 77 7.97 -0.38 -1.03
N LEU A 78 8.85 0.23 -1.81
CA LEU A 78 9.36 -0.37 -3.03
C LEU A 78 10.64 -1.11 -2.69
N ILE A 79 10.76 -2.33 -3.20
CA ILE A 79 11.95 -3.16 -3.06
C ILE A 79 12.50 -3.38 -4.46
N GLY A 80 13.71 -2.88 -4.70
CA GLY A 80 14.31 -2.89 -6.03
C GLY A 80 13.42 -2.18 -7.07
N ASN A 81 13.37 -2.75 -8.28
CA ASN A 81 12.76 -2.08 -9.43
C ASN A 81 11.32 -2.54 -9.75
N LEU A 82 10.90 -3.70 -9.24
CA LEU A 82 9.65 -4.37 -9.65
C LEU A 82 8.83 -4.95 -8.48
N SER A 83 9.31 -4.83 -7.25
CA SER A 83 8.66 -5.44 -6.09
C SER A 83 8.11 -4.37 -5.15
N LEU A 84 6.92 -4.62 -4.62
CA LEU A 84 6.22 -3.75 -3.69
C LEU A 84 5.87 -4.56 -2.45
N LEU A 85 6.41 -4.17 -1.30
CA LEU A 85 6.10 -4.79 -0.02
C LEU A 85 5.00 -4.00 0.69
N ILE A 86 3.85 -4.64 0.86
CA ILE A 86 2.73 -4.12 1.63
C ILE A 86 2.94 -4.44 3.10
N LEU A 87 3.02 -3.40 3.92
CA LEU A 87 3.42 -3.50 5.33
C LEU A 87 2.22 -3.67 6.25
N HIS A 88 1.19 -2.83 6.05
CA HIS A 88 0.01 -2.72 6.92
C HIS A 88 -1.07 -1.86 6.26
N GLY A 89 -2.25 -1.75 6.88
CA GLY A 89 -3.24 -0.75 6.50
C GLY A 89 -3.93 -0.06 7.68
N GLY A 90 -4.83 0.87 7.40
CA GLY A 90 -5.52 1.60 8.45
C GLY A 90 -6.58 2.56 7.93
N ARG A 91 -7.23 3.28 8.85
CA ARG A 91 -8.21 4.32 8.52
C ARG A 91 -7.53 5.69 8.64
N LYS A 92 -7.96 6.68 7.85
CA LYS A 92 -7.44 8.06 7.84
C LYS A 92 -7.41 8.69 9.23
N LYS A 93 -8.37 8.36 10.08
CA LYS A 93 -8.51 8.88 11.46
C LYS A 93 -7.99 7.93 12.55
N ALA A 94 -7.44 6.78 12.21
CA ALA A 94 -6.81 5.93 13.22
C ALA A 94 -5.55 6.63 13.72
N LYS A 95 -5.31 6.65 15.05
CA LYS A 95 -4.04 7.10 15.63
C LYS A 95 -2.92 6.44 14.83
N LYS A 96 -2.11 7.25 14.13
CA LYS A 96 -0.94 6.78 13.39
C LYS A 96 0.03 6.17 14.39
N LYS A 97 -0.12 4.87 14.66
CA LYS A 97 0.97 4.10 15.23
C LYS A 97 1.96 3.97 14.07
N ILE A 98 2.98 4.83 14.08
CA ILE A 98 4.07 4.77 13.13
C ILE A 98 4.58 3.34 13.19
N LEU A 99 4.48 2.63 12.07
CA LEU A 99 5.07 1.32 11.93
C LEU A 99 6.58 1.53 11.95
N ASN A 100 7.21 1.33 13.12
CA ASN A 100 8.64 1.12 13.22
C ASN A 100 8.95 -0.23 12.58
N ILE A 101 8.94 -0.25 11.25
CA ILE A 101 9.50 -1.33 10.46
C ILE A 101 10.90 -0.84 10.11
N PRO A 102 11.96 -1.48 10.61
CA PRO A 102 13.31 -1.14 10.18
C PRO A 102 13.37 -1.36 8.66
N LEU A 103 13.55 -0.26 7.93
CA LEU A 103 13.65 -0.25 6.48
C LEU A 103 15.10 -0.56 6.10
N ASN A 104 15.48 -1.85 6.21
CA ASN A 104 16.73 -2.38 5.68
C ASN A 104 16.47 -3.09 4.33
N TYR A 105 15.71 -2.46 3.43
CA TYR A 105 15.35 -2.99 2.11
C TYR A 105 15.81 -2.06 0.99
#